data_AF-A0A430SHZ4-F1
#
_entry.id   AF-A0A430SHZ4-F1
#
_cell.length_a   1.000
_cell.length_b   1.000
_cell.length_c   1.000
_cell.angle_alpha   90.00
_cell.angle_beta   90.00
_cell.angle_gamma   90.00
#
_symmetry.space_group_name_H-M   'P 1'
#
loop_
_entity.id
_entity.type
_entity.pdbx_description
1 polymer ?
#
loop_
_entity_poly.entity_id
_entity_poly.type
_entity_poly.pdbx_seq_one_letter_code
_entity_poly.pdbx_strand_id
1 'polypeptide(L)'
;PQADTLVLLMPLHALGGLKERLLERFPPETPLALLARVGWPGEAVQLGRVGDLPDLGAGLPSPALLVVGEVVGLYGELLLGNHGL
;
A
#
# COMPACT_ATOMS: atom_id res chain seq x y z
N PRO A 1 8.32 -17.64 -1.36
CA PRO A 1 7.82 -16.91 -2.56
C PRO A 1 8.79 -15.77 -2.94
N GLN A 2 9.23 -15.77 -4.20
CA GLN A 2 10.25 -14.87 -4.77
C GLN A 2 9.57 -13.96 -5.80
N ALA A 3 8.61 -13.15 -5.34
CA ALA A 3 7.81 -12.29 -6.20
C ALA A 3 8.25 -10.83 -6.02
N ASP A 4 8.42 -10.12 -7.13
CA ASP A 4 8.82 -8.70 -7.13
C ASP A 4 7.71 -7.78 -6.62
N THR A 5 6.46 -8.23 -6.72
CA THR A 5 5.28 -7.53 -6.20
C THR A 5 4.51 -8.44 -5.25
N LEU A 6 4.24 -7.95 -4.05
CA LEU A 6 3.42 -8.63 -3.06
C LEU A 6 2.11 -7.86 -2.87
N VAL A 7 1.00 -8.58 -2.95
CA VAL A 7 -0.34 -8.06 -2.66
C VAL A 7 -0.90 -8.79 -1.44
N LEU A 8 -1.34 -8.03 -0.45
CA LEU A 8 -1.94 -8.54 0.78
C LEU A 8 -3.38 -8.04 0.92
N LEU A 9 -4.26 -8.97 1.22
CA LEU A 9 -5.68 -8.72 1.47
C LEU A 9 -5.92 -8.44 2.96
N MET A 10 -6.73 -7.42 3.25
CA MET A 10 -7.14 -7.03 4.61
C MET A 10 -5.98 -6.74 5.59
N PRO A 11 -4.98 -5.90 5.21
CA PRO A 11 -3.75 -5.71 5.98
C PRO A 11 -3.92 -4.87 7.25
N LEU A 12 -4.99 -4.05 7.35
CA LEU A 12 -5.11 -2.98 8.33
C LEU A 12 -5.06 -3.44 9.79
N HIS A 13 -5.61 -4.62 10.10
CA HIS A 13 -5.66 -5.15 11.46
C HIS A 13 -4.29 -5.57 12.03
N ALA A 14 -3.26 -5.68 11.18
CA ALA A 14 -1.97 -6.23 11.53
C ALA A 14 -0.77 -5.35 11.10
N LEU A 15 -0.99 -4.07 10.76
CA LEU A 15 0.05 -3.23 10.15
C LEU A 15 1.35 -3.13 10.97
N GLY A 16 1.25 -3.09 12.30
CA GLY A 16 2.43 -3.05 13.18
C GLY A 16 3.34 -4.26 12.99
N GLY A 17 2.81 -5.48 13.21
CA GLY A 17 3.58 -6.71 12.98
C GLY A 17 3.86 -6.99 11.50
N LEU A 18 3.04 -6.44 10.60
CA LEU A 18 3.26 -6.57 9.16
C LEU A 18 4.50 -5.79 8.71
N LYS A 19 4.76 -4.59 9.26
CA LYS A 19 5.97 -3.81 8.97
C LYS A 19 7.23 -4.64 9.18
N GLU A 20 7.36 -5.27 10.35
CA GLU A 20 8.51 -6.09 10.70
C GLU A 20 8.73 -7.22 9.68
N ARG A 21 7.67 -7.95 9.34
CA ARG A 21 7.71 -9.03 8.35
C ARG A 21 8.01 -8.57 6.92
N LEU A 22 7.63 -7.34 6.58
CA LEU A 22 7.96 -6.74 5.28
C LEU A 22 9.44 -6.32 5.24
N LEU A 23 9.98 -5.77 6.33
CA LEU A 23 11.39 -5.38 6.42
C LEU A 23 12.36 -6.58 6.34
N GLU A 24 11.92 -7.79 6.68
CA GLU A 24 12.69 -9.02 6.43
C GLU A 24 12.88 -9.33 4.94
N ARG A 25 12.10 -8.70 4.04
CA ARG A 25 12.03 -9.04 2.62
C ARG A 25 12.26 -7.86 1.68
N PHE A 26 11.91 -6.67 2.12
CA PHE A 26 11.94 -5.45 1.35
C PHE A 26 12.73 -4.38 2.11
N PRO A 27 13.64 -3.64 1.45
CA PRO A 27 14.23 -2.44 2.03
C PRO A 27 13.15 -1.44 2.51
N PRO A 28 13.41 -0.64 3.55
CA PRO A 28 12.44 0.31 4.10
C PRO A 28 11.98 1.36 3.07
N GLU A 29 12.83 1.67 2.08
CA GLU A 29 12.54 2.60 0.99
C GLU A 29 11.63 2.02 -0.09
N THR A 30 11.36 0.71 -0.08
CA THR A 30 10.57 0.04 -1.13
C THR A 30 9.18 0.67 -1.24
N PRO A 31 8.74 1.05 -2.45
CA PRO A 31 7.42 1.63 -2.67
C PRO A 31 6.27 0.74 -2.19
N LEU A 32 5.27 1.37 -1.56
CA LEU A 32 4.11 0.70 -0.97
C LEU A 32 2.84 1.54 -1.14
N ALA A 33 1.73 0.86 -1.42
CA ALA A 33 0.41 1.47 -1.52
C ALA A 33 -0.59 0.75 -0.61
N LEU A 34 -1.44 1.54 0.05
CA LEU A 34 -2.65 1.07 0.72
C LEU A 34 -3.87 1.58 -0.06
N LEU A 35 -4.73 0.66 -0.48
CA LEU A 35 -5.91 0.96 -1.27
C LEU A 35 -7.15 0.45 -0.54
N ALA A 36 -7.97 1.36 -0.05
CA ALA A 36 -9.18 1.06 0.70
C ALA A 36 -10.43 1.28 -0.15
N ARG A 37 -11.40 0.36 -0.03
CA ARG A 37 -12.73 0.47 -0.65
C ARG A 37 -12.71 0.76 -2.16
N VAL A 38 -11.70 0.24 -2.88
CA VAL A 38 -11.57 0.46 -4.32
C VAL A 38 -12.84 0.05 -5.06
N GLY A 39 -13.39 0.97 -5.88
CA GLY A 39 -14.65 0.80 -6.61
C GLY A 39 -15.93 1.08 -5.80
N TRP A 40 -15.81 1.53 -4.54
CA TRP A 40 -16.94 1.83 -3.65
C TRP A 40 -16.89 3.29 -3.17
N PRO A 41 -18.03 3.89 -2.76
CA PRO A 41 -18.00 5.19 -2.10
C PRO A 41 -17.07 5.19 -0.88
N GLY A 42 -16.23 6.21 -0.78
CA GLY A 42 -15.18 6.32 0.24
C GLY A 42 -13.89 5.59 -0.13
N GLU A 43 -13.63 5.38 -1.42
CA GLU A 43 -12.31 4.93 -1.91
C GLU A 43 -11.21 5.88 -1.42
N ALA A 44 -10.13 5.30 -0.92
CA ALA A 44 -8.97 6.04 -0.45
C ALA A 44 -7.68 5.31 -0.83
N VAL A 45 -6.71 6.05 -1.35
CA VAL A 45 -5.39 5.55 -1.72
C VAL A 45 -4.34 6.32 -0.94
N GLN A 46 -3.43 5.60 -0.30
CA GLN A 46 -2.25 6.16 0.37
C GLN A 46 -1.01 5.55 -0.27
N LEU A 47 -0.14 6.40 -0.79
CA LEU A 47 1.15 6.01 -1.37
C LEU A 47 2.27 6.39 -0.41
N GLY A 48 3.24 5.50 -0.26
CA GLY A 48 4.39 5.69 0.60
C GLY A 48 5.42 4.59 0.41
N ARG A 49 6.09 4.23 1.50
CA ARG A 49 7.15 3.22 1.54
C ARG A 49 6.90 2.25 2.69
N VAL A 50 7.59 1.11 2.68
CA VAL A 50 7.52 0.12 3.78
C VAL A 50 7.85 0.75 5.14
N GLY A 51 8.82 1.67 5.19
CA GLY A 51 9.22 2.39 6.38
C GLY A 51 8.12 3.25 7.03
N ASP A 52 7.14 3.69 6.24
CA ASP A 52 6.06 4.59 6.66
C ASP A 52 4.92 3.87 7.39
N LEU A 53 4.92 2.54 7.39
CA LEU A 53 4.01 1.76 8.23
C LEU A 53 4.39 1.90 9.72
N PRO A 54 3.43 1.80 10.66
CA PRO A 54 1.99 1.64 10.42
C PRO A 54 1.27 2.96 10.11
N ASP A 55 1.93 4.11 10.28
CA ASP A 55 1.31 5.43 10.27
C ASP A 55 0.62 5.75 8.94
N LEU A 56 1.18 5.31 7.80
CA LEU A 56 0.57 5.43 6.47
C LEU A 56 -0.86 4.83 6.39
N GLY A 57 -1.16 3.83 7.23
CA GLY A 57 -2.47 3.18 7.26
C GLY A 57 -3.43 3.70 8.33
N ALA A 58 -3.01 4.70 9.12
CA ALA A 58 -3.83 5.23 10.20
C ALA A 58 -5.12 5.88 9.65
N GLY A 59 -6.27 5.46 10.17
CA GLY A 59 -7.57 6.02 9.79
C GLY A 59 -8.13 5.55 8.44
N LEU A 60 -7.45 4.65 7.72
CA LEU A 60 -8.00 4.10 6.48
C LEU A 60 -9.23 3.22 6.74
N PRO A 61 -10.28 3.32 5.91
CA PRO A 61 -11.44 2.48 6.05
C PRO A 61 -11.16 1.05 5.60
N SER A 62 -11.96 0.10 6.10
CA SER A 62 -11.96 -1.28 5.61
C SER A 62 -13.04 -1.51 4.54
N PRO A 63 -12.87 -2.50 3.65
CA PRO A 63 -11.67 -3.33 3.45
C PRO A 63 -10.55 -2.57 2.73
N ALA A 64 -9.31 -3.04 2.87
CA ALA A 64 -8.16 -2.50 2.14
C ALA A 64 -7.25 -3.60 1.59
N LEU A 65 -6.43 -3.20 0.61
CA LEU A 65 -5.33 -3.95 0.02
C LEU A 65 -4.02 -3.23 0.34
N LEU A 66 -2.95 -4.00 0.53
CA LEU A 66 -1.57 -3.49 0.54
C LEU A 66 -0.84 -4.06 -0.66
N VAL A 67 -0.18 -3.20 -1.43
CA VAL A 67 0.69 -3.58 -2.54
C VAL A 67 2.09 -3.04 -2.23
N VAL A 68 3.11 -3.88 -2.33
CA VAL A 68 4.52 -3.49 -2.12
C VAL A 68 5.38 -4.00 -3.28
N GLY A 69 6.31 -3.15 -3.72
CA GLY A 69 7.25 -3.42 -4.80
C GLY A 69 7.43 -2.21 -5.73
N GLU A 70 8.46 -2.24 -6.57
CA GLU A 70 8.83 -1.12 -7.46
C GLU A 70 7.70 -0.66 -8.39
N VAL A 71 6.77 -1.56 -8.76
CA VAL A 71 5.60 -1.22 -9.59
C VAL A 71 4.73 -0.12 -8.97
N VAL A 72 4.73 0.00 -7.63
CA VAL A 72 3.96 1.04 -6.93
C VAL A 72 4.52 2.44 -7.22
N GLY A 73 5.79 2.58 -7.58
CA GLY A 73 6.36 3.87 -7.99
C GLY A 73 5.61 4.51 -9.18
N LEU A 74 4.98 3.68 -10.04
CA LEU A 74 4.20 4.14 -11.18
C LEU A 74 2.78 4.60 -10.81
N TYR A 75 2.29 4.27 -9.60
CA TYR A 75 0.91 4.58 -9.20
C TYR A 75 0.65 6.08 -9.11
N GLY A 76 1.66 6.86 -8.71
CA GLY A 76 1.54 8.33 -8.67
C GLY A 76 1.18 8.90 -10.04
N GLU A 77 1.81 8.43 -11.11
CA GLU A 77 1.53 8.89 -12.47
C GLU A 77 0.22 8.32 -13.01
N LEU A 78 -0.03 7.02 -12.81
CA LEU A 78 -1.16 6.32 -13.43
C LEU A 78 -2.50 6.57 -12.73
N LEU A 79 -2.51 6.75 -11.41
CA LEU A 79 -3.74 7.04 -10.66
C LEU A 79 -4.08 8.53 -10.72
N LEU A 80 -3.09 9.43 -10.55
CA LEU A 80 -3.35 10.87 -10.61
C LEU A 80 -3.53 11.37 -12.05
N GLY A 81 -2.84 10.77 -13.02
CA GLY A 81 -2.97 11.12 -14.43
C GLY A 81 -4.32 10.74 -15.05
N ASN A 82 -5.09 9.85 -14.43
CA ASN A 82 -6.42 9.45 -14.88
C ASN A 82 -7.57 10.30 -14.28
N HIS A 83 -7.27 11.19 -13.32
CA HIS A 83 -8.22 12.21 -12.88
C HIS A 83 -8.04 13.46 -13.75
N GLY A 84 -8.51 13.38 -15.00
CA GLY A 84 -8.35 14.43 -16.01
C GLY A 84 -8.62 15.84 -15.49
N LEU A 85 -7.63 16.70 -15.70
CA LEU A 85 -7.84 18.12 -16.00
C LEU A 85 -8.52 18.28 -17.36
#